data_AF-G6YRL3-F1
#
_entry.id   AF-G6YRL3-F1
#
_cell.length_a   1.000
_cell.length_b   1.000
_cell.length_c   1.000
_cell.angle_alpha   90.00
_cell.angle_beta   90.00
_cell.angle_gamma   90.00
#
_symmetry.space_group_name_H-M   'P 1'
#
loop_
_entity.id
_entity.type
_entity.pdbx_description
1 polymer ?
#
loop_
_entity_poly.entity_id
_entity_poly.type
_entity_poly.pdbx_seq_one_letter_code
_entity_poly.pdbx_strand_id
1 'polypeptide(L)'
;MVASIRHRGPDAQAVRQFNGAVLGHARLSIIDLSEAGNQPFVSNDGQYALVFNGEIYNFKTLRRELENQGVGFRTQTDTEVVLALLAREGMAAIEKLNGMFAIAFWDNEAGTLDLVRDRIGKKPLYYTEQDGQLLFASELKSLLQCPNVSREIRPDAVYDFFAYQYVPDPKTIFKYIYKLEPGSHLHRTKTGKIKVRRFWAPQMGEPESVSMEEAKGQLLDLLEDATRQRMISDVPLGAFLSGGVDSSGVVAMMAKGGHTVTTCSIGFKEKDFNETEFAQAVANQYRTDHREHTVEDGVAERLLDICRFLDEPFADSSLVPTFLVSELARKDVTVALTGDGGDEIFAGYEKYATDWRENQLRNKFPSSVRAVMGNLAPALRRVPGKFLRRASSLMHSLSLDPAKAFYVTNTFIDDHIWQLLLNEDFRKDLADYHPSELTEHVYNQCDSENHLAKILYTDMRTFLPGDILVKADRMSMANSLELRSPLLDYRIIEFANRLPSELKFNKGDKKIVLREALEPLLPPEILNRKKMGFSTPLATWFREELKGIAEAHFFEKGQGLGQIFRKDHIRLIWDQHQRGLFDHAPLLWSMLMYEIWWQNYMASNEADKPQPETQAALAPC
;
A
#
# COMPACT_ATOMS: atom_id res chain seq x y z
N MET A 1 -16.96 -10.83 -12.78
CA MET A 1 -16.58 -9.92 -11.67
C MET A 1 -16.36 -10.71 -10.36
N VAL A 2 -17.37 -11.04 -9.56
CA VAL A 2 -17.19 -11.65 -8.21
C VAL A 2 -16.31 -12.91 -8.19
N ALA A 3 -16.46 -13.80 -9.18
CA ALA A 3 -15.66 -15.02 -9.27
C ALA A 3 -14.14 -14.77 -9.33
N SER A 4 -13.68 -13.66 -9.94
CA SER A 4 -12.24 -13.37 -10.09
C SER A 4 -11.58 -12.90 -8.80
N ILE A 5 -12.35 -12.64 -7.74
CA ILE A 5 -11.86 -12.21 -6.42
C ILE A 5 -12.15 -13.24 -5.33
N ARG A 6 -12.46 -14.49 -5.71
CA ARG A 6 -12.78 -15.57 -4.77
C ARG A 6 -11.67 -15.86 -3.77
N HIS A 7 -10.40 -15.65 -4.13
CA HIS A 7 -9.26 -15.79 -3.20
C HIS A 7 -9.38 -14.87 -1.99
N ARG A 8 -10.03 -13.72 -2.12
CA ARG A 8 -10.25 -12.80 -1.01
C ARG A 8 -11.35 -13.25 -0.05
N GLY A 9 -12.29 -14.04 -0.55
CA GLY A 9 -13.50 -14.44 0.17
C GLY A 9 -13.96 -15.82 -0.29
N PRO A 10 -13.31 -16.88 0.20
CA PRO A 10 -13.53 -18.24 -0.29
C PRO A 10 -14.80 -18.89 0.27
N ASP A 11 -15.37 -18.37 1.36
CA ASP A 11 -16.39 -19.04 2.16
C ASP A 11 -17.79 -18.94 1.57
N ALA A 12 -18.14 -17.78 1.00
CA ALA A 12 -19.43 -17.58 0.34
C ALA A 12 -19.33 -16.56 -0.80
N GLN A 13 -20.20 -16.71 -1.80
CA GLN A 13 -20.37 -15.73 -2.88
C GLN A 13 -21.85 -15.49 -3.12
N ALA A 14 -22.22 -14.23 -3.30
CA ALA A 14 -23.58 -13.87 -3.65
C ALA A 14 -23.62 -12.63 -4.54
N VAL A 15 -24.66 -12.57 -5.35
CA VAL A 15 -24.99 -11.45 -6.22
C VAL A 15 -26.47 -11.16 -6.06
N ARG A 16 -26.82 -9.88 -5.92
CA ARG A 16 -28.20 -9.44 -5.81
C ARG A 16 -28.47 -8.28 -6.74
N GLN A 17 -29.57 -8.37 -7.48
CA GLN A 17 -30.06 -7.33 -8.35
C GLN A 17 -31.08 -6.46 -7.61
N PHE A 18 -31.00 -5.16 -7.85
CA PHE A 18 -31.88 -4.11 -7.36
C PHE A 18 -32.40 -3.27 -8.54
N ASN A 19 -33.29 -2.32 -8.28
CA ASN A 19 -33.79 -1.46 -9.34
C ASN A 19 -32.70 -0.46 -9.80
N GLY A 20 -31.96 -0.81 -10.85
CA GLY A 20 -30.88 0.01 -11.39
C GLY A 20 -29.49 -0.25 -10.81
N ALA A 21 -29.31 -1.32 -10.02
CA ALA A 21 -28.00 -1.72 -9.50
C ALA A 21 -27.87 -3.24 -9.38
N VAL A 22 -26.64 -3.73 -9.43
CA VAL A 22 -26.27 -5.11 -9.08
C VAL A 22 -25.12 -5.05 -8.10
N LEU A 23 -25.28 -5.65 -6.93
CA LEU A 23 -24.24 -5.75 -5.91
C LEU A 23 -23.79 -7.20 -5.81
N GLY A 24 -22.48 -7.41 -5.66
CA GLY A 24 -21.88 -8.73 -5.53
C GLY A 24 -20.79 -8.74 -4.48
N HIS A 25 -20.66 -9.86 -3.77
CA HIS A 25 -19.73 -10.01 -2.67
C HIS A 25 -19.13 -11.42 -2.62
N ALA A 26 -17.84 -11.50 -2.27
CA ALA A 26 -17.14 -12.73 -1.94
C ALA A 26 -16.69 -12.61 -0.48
N ARG A 27 -17.11 -13.52 0.38
CA ARG A 27 -17.01 -13.42 1.83
C ARG A 27 -15.88 -14.28 2.38
N LEU A 28 -15.06 -13.67 3.22
CA LEU A 28 -14.26 -14.35 4.23
C LEU A 28 -14.99 -14.16 5.57
N SER A 29 -15.47 -15.24 6.16
CA SER A 29 -16.30 -15.21 7.37
C SER A 29 -15.43 -15.08 8.61
N ILE A 30 -15.42 -13.92 9.24
CA ILE A 30 -14.60 -13.61 10.44
C ILE A 30 -15.45 -13.37 11.68
N ILE A 31 -16.51 -12.56 11.54
CA ILE A 31 -17.52 -12.30 12.59
C ILE A 31 -18.87 -12.83 12.10
N ASP A 32 -19.56 -13.54 12.99
CA ASP A 32 -20.84 -14.22 12.76
C ASP A 32 -20.75 -15.18 11.56
N LEU A 33 -20.23 -16.38 11.79
CA LEU A 33 -19.95 -17.37 10.73
C LEU A 33 -21.21 -17.95 10.06
N SER A 34 -22.40 -17.52 10.49
CA SER A 34 -23.66 -17.98 9.91
C SER A 34 -23.90 -17.39 8.51
N GLU A 35 -24.80 -18.02 7.75
CA GLU A 35 -25.27 -17.49 6.47
C GLU A 35 -26.01 -16.15 6.62
N ALA A 36 -26.50 -15.81 7.81
CA ALA A 36 -27.18 -14.55 8.06
C ALA A 36 -26.24 -13.34 7.91
N GLY A 37 -24.93 -13.55 8.08
CA GLY A 37 -23.90 -12.54 7.83
C GLY A 37 -23.49 -12.41 6.36
N ASN A 38 -24.10 -13.16 5.43
CA ASN A 38 -23.77 -13.07 4.02
C ASN A 38 -24.23 -11.72 3.42
N GLN A 39 -23.44 -11.21 2.48
CA GLN A 39 -23.71 -9.97 1.77
C GLN A 39 -23.93 -10.25 0.27
N PRO A 40 -24.64 -9.41 -0.51
CA PRO A 40 -25.20 -8.08 -0.16
C PRO A 40 -26.20 -8.11 0.99
N PHE A 41 -25.92 -7.33 2.04
CA PHE A 41 -26.76 -7.26 3.23
C PHE A 41 -27.89 -6.26 3.00
N VAL A 42 -29.12 -6.61 3.34
CA VAL A 42 -30.32 -5.80 3.02
C VAL A 42 -31.11 -5.48 4.28
N SER A 43 -31.59 -4.24 4.38
CA SER A 43 -32.40 -3.77 5.50
C SER A 43 -33.73 -4.53 5.59
N ASN A 44 -34.38 -4.48 6.75
CA ASN A 44 -35.63 -5.22 6.99
C ASN A 44 -36.77 -4.80 6.06
N ASP A 45 -36.83 -3.52 5.71
CA ASP A 45 -37.79 -2.94 4.77
C ASP A 45 -37.36 -3.06 3.29
N GLY A 46 -36.15 -3.55 3.02
CA GLY A 46 -35.60 -3.65 1.67
C GLY A 46 -35.20 -2.33 1.02
N GLN A 47 -35.25 -1.20 1.73
CA GLN A 47 -34.90 0.12 1.20
C GLN A 47 -33.39 0.23 0.93
N TYR A 48 -32.56 -0.29 1.84
CA TYR A 48 -31.12 -0.16 1.77
C TYR A 48 -30.42 -1.50 1.56
N ALA A 49 -29.33 -1.47 0.81
CA ALA A 49 -28.43 -2.60 0.65
C ALA A 49 -26.97 -2.18 0.81
N LEU A 50 -26.14 -3.09 1.28
CA LEU A 50 -24.73 -2.83 1.54
C LEU A 50 -23.86 -4.03 1.15
N VAL A 51 -22.74 -3.73 0.48
CA VAL A 51 -21.58 -4.64 0.40
C VAL A 51 -20.38 -3.96 1.03
N PHE A 52 -19.58 -4.72 1.74
CA PHE A 52 -18.58 -4.22 2.67
C PHE A 52 -17.44 -5.22 2.81
N ASN A 53 -16.25 -4.79 2.41
CA ASN A 53 -14.99 -5.47 2.65
C ASN A 53 -14.24 -4.73 3.76
N GLY A 54 -14.12 -5.34 4.93
CA GLY A 54 -13.37 -4.80 6.05
C GLY A 54 -13.93 -5.19 7.41
N GLU A 55 -13.59 -4.40 8.42
CA GLU A 55 -13.98 -4.60 9.81
C GLU A 55 -14.16 -3.25 10.49
N ILE A 56 -15.28 -3.06 11.20
CA ILE A 56 -15.53 -1.88 12.04
C ILE A 56 -15.28 -2.23 13.50
N TYR A 57 -14.07 -1.95 13.98
CA TYR A 57 -13.60 -2.32 15.32
C TYR A 57 -14.45 -1.78 16.49
N ASN A 58 -15.12 -0.63 16.30
CA ASN A 58 -16.01 -0.05 17.31
C ASN A 58 -17.49 -0.45 17.16
N PHE A 59 -17.83 -1.47 16.33
CA PHE A 59 -19.22 -1.84 16.05
C PHE A 59 -20.03 -2.19 17.30
N LYS A 60 -19.42 -2.81 18.33
CA LYS A 60 -20.13 -3.15 19.58
C LYS A 60 -20.61 -1.90 20.34
N THR A 61 -19.84 -0.81 20.30
CA THR A 61 -20.23 0.46 20.89
C THR A 61 -21.37 1.09 20.09
N LEU A 62 -21.22 1.17 18.76
CA LEU A 62 -22.23 1.72 17.86
C LEU A 62 -23.56 0.92 17.93
N ARG A 63 -23.48 -0.40 18.05
CA ARG A 63 -24.63 -1.28 18.24
C ARG A 63 -25.42 -0.90 19.50
N ARG A 64 -24.76 -0.76 20.64
CA ARG A 64 -25.41 -0.37 21.91
C ARG A 64 -26.06 1.01 21.80
N GLU A 65 -25.41 1.96 21.14
CA GLU A 65 -25.97 3.29 20.89
C GLU A 65 -27.25 3.21 20.06
N LEU A 66 -27.28 2.38 19.03
CA LEU A 66 -28.46 2.16 18.18
C LEU A 66 -29.57 1.36 18.89
N GLU A 67 -29.22 0.35 19.70
CA GLU A 67 -30.16 -0.41 20.53
C GLU A 67 -30.87 0.52 21.53
N ASN A 68 -30.13 1.42 22.18
CA ASN A 68 -30.69 2.45 23.07
C ASN A 68 -31.63 3.42 22.34
N GLN A 69 -31.51 3.52 21.01
CA GLN A 69 -32.37 4.31 20.13
C GLN A 69 -33.50 3.48 19.48
N GLY A 70 -33.72 2.25 19.95
CA GLY A 70 -34.80 1.36 19.52
C GLY A 70 -34.51 0.54 18.26
N VAL A 71 -33.27 0.48 17.79
CA VAL A 71 -32.90 -0.35 16.63
C VAL A 71 -32.72 -1.80 17.05
N GLY A 72 -33.42 -2.72 16.37
CA GLY A 72 -33.25 -4.17 16.52
C GLY A 72 -32.27 -4.74 15.50
N PHE A 73 -31.52 -5.77 15.91
CA PHE A 73 -30.50 -6.45 15.11
C PHE A 73 -30.83 -7.93 14.97
N ARG A 74 -30.60 -8.51 13.78
CA ARG A 74 -30.84 -9.93 13.47
C ARG A 74 -29.57 -10.78 13.57
N THR A 75 -28.41 -10.15 13.45
CA THR A 75 -27.09 -10.77 13.36
C THR A 75 -26.16 -10.21 14.42
N GLN A 76 -24.97 -10.79 14.52
CA GLN A 76 -23.87 -10.25 15.32
C GLN A 76 -22.80 -9.56 14.49
N THR A 77 -23.02 -9.43 13.17
CA THR A 77 -22.09 -8.77 12.27
C THR A 77 -21.98 -7.29 12.55
N ASP A 78 -20.78 -6.76 12.33
CA ASP A 78 -20.55 -5.32 12.20
C ASP A 78 -21.26 -4.75 10.96
N THR A 79 -21.39 -5.54 9.89
CA THR A 79 -22.09 -5.20 8.64
C THR A 79 -23.51 -4.69 8.89
N GLU A 80 -24.31 -5.37 9.72
CA GLU A 80 -25.67 -4.93 10.05
C GLU A 80 -25.68 -3.61 10.85
N VAL A 81 -24.70 -3.41 11.73
CA VAL A 81 -24.52 -2.17 12.50
C VAL A 81 -24.23 -1.00 11.57
N VAL A 82 -23.33 -1.21 10.60
CA VAL A 82 -23.00 -0.18 9.60
C VAL A 82 -24.23 0.17 8.74
N LEU A 83 -24.95 -0.84 8.23
CA LEU A 83 -26.15 -0.60 7.44
C LEU A 83 -27.19 0.20 8.23
N ALA A 84 -27.47 -0.20 9.47
CA ALA A 84 -28.43 0.48 10.33
C ALA A 84 -28.01 1.91 10.67
N LEU A 85 -26.72 2.13 10.91
CA LEU A 85 -26.16 3.45 11.20
C LEU A 85 -26.32 4.39 9.98
N LEU A 86 -25.93 3.94 8.78
CA LEU A 86 -26.04 4.74 7.56
C LEU A 86 -27.50 4.99 7.15
N ALA A 87 -28.38 4.00 7.30
CA ALA A 87 -29.81 4.16 7.04
C ALA A 87 -30.45 5.24 7.94
N ARG A 88 -29.97 5.37 9.18
CA ARG A 88 -30.53 6.28 10.18
C ARG A 88 -29.95 7.69 10.12
N GLU A 89 -28.63 7.80 9.94
CA GLU A 89 -27.90 9.07 10.06
C GLU A 89 -27.34 9.58 8.71
N GLY A 90 -27.49 8.81 7.64
CA GLY A 90 -26.93 9.11 6.34
C GLY A 90 -25.39 9.07 6.32
N MET A 91 -24.79 9.68 5.29
CA MET A 91 -23.35 9.63 5.06
C MET A 91 -22.51 10.41 6.09
N ALA A 92 -23.10 11.23 6.96
CA ALA A 92 -22.36 11.85 8.07
C ALA A 92 -21.85 10.80 9.08
N ALA A 93 -22.53 9.64 9.15
CA ALA A 93 -22.19 8.60 10.10
C ALA A 93 -20.87 7.87 9.82
N ILE A 94 -20.31 8.02 8.61
CA ILE A 94 -19.02 7.40 8.25
C ILE A 94 -17.88 7.93 9.13
N GLU A 95 -17.99 9.14 9.67
CA GLU A 95 -17.01 9.72 10.58
C GLU A 95 -16.95 8.98 11.93
N LYS A 96 -18.03 8.31 12.34
CA LYS A 96 -18.08 7.52 13.58
C LYS A 96 -17.43 6.15 13.45
N LEU A 97 -17.16 5.68 12.22
CA LEU A 97 -16.62 4.34 11.97
C LEU A 97 -15.12 4.31 12.34
N ASN A 98 -14.74 3.46 13.29
CA ASN A 98 -13.35 3.10 13.51
C ASN A 98 -13.09 1.73 12.89
N GLY A 99 -12.37 1.67 11.78
CA GLY A 99 -12.20 0.43 11.04
C GLY A 99 -11.30 0.57 9.83
N MET A 100 -11.14 -0.56 9.15
CA MET A 100 -10.64 -0.62 7.78
C MET A 100 -11.78 -1.08 6.90
N PHE A 101 -12.06 -0.40 5.79
CA PHE A 101 -13.30 -0.64 5.07
C PHE A 101 -13.30 -0.09 3.64
N ALA A 102 -13.92 -0.85 2.75
CA ALA A 102 -14.47 -0.39 1.49
C ALA A 102 -15.97 -0.75 1.49
N ILE A 103 -16.84 0.26 1.48
CA ILE A 103 -18.30 0.12 1.57
C ILE A 103 -18.92 0.57 0.25
N ALA A 104 -19.92 -0.16 -0.21
CA ALA A 104 -20.89 0.31 -1.19
C ALA A 104 -22.29 0.23 -0.58
N PHE A 105 -22.92 1.39 -0.38
CA PHE A 105 -24.25 1.55 0.20
C PHE A 105 -25.22 2.00 -0.88
N TRP A 106 -26.29 1.23 -1.08
CA TRP A 106 -27.31 1.45 -2.09
C TRP A 106 -28.64 1.81 -1.46
N ASP A 107 -29.22 2.91 -1.90
CA ASP A 107 -30.59 3.31 -1.60
C ASP A 107 -31.48 2.96 -2.80
N ASN A 108 -32.35 1.98 -2.62
CA ASN A 108 -33.21 1.45 -3.68
C ASN A 108 -34.37 2.40 -4.04
N GLU A 109 -34.80 3.25 -3.11
CA GLU A 109 -35.87 4.22 -3.36
C GLU A 109 -35.33 5.46 -4.09
N ALA A 110 -34.23 6.02 -3.58
CA ALA A 110 -33.57 7.15 -4.20
C ALA A 110 -32.85 6.77 -5.50
N GLY A 111 -32.45 5.50 -5.65
CA GLY A 111 -31.65 5.01 -6.77
C GLY A 111 -30.23 5.58 -6.74
N THR A 112 -29.63 5.68 -5.57
CA THR A 112 -28.30 6.28 -5.35
C THR A 112 -27.31 5.31 -4.75
N LEU A 113 -26.04 5.47 -5.12
CA LEU A 113 -24.92 4.65 -4.66
C LEU A 113 -23.89 5.54 -3.96
N ASP A 114 -23.51 5.16 -2.75
CA ASP A 114 -22.38 5.74 -2.03
C ASP A 114 -21.27 4.70 -1.91
N LEU A 115 -20.09 5.01 -2.45
CA LEU A 115 -18.87 4.23 -2.28
C LEU A 115 -17.97 4.93 -1.27
N VAL A 116 -17.49 4.24 -0.24
CA VAL A 116 -16.69 4.83 0.84
C VAL A 116 -15.42 4.02 1.05
N ARG A 117 -14.25 4.67 1.05
CA ARG A 117 -12.96 4.06 1.40
C ARG A 117 -12.47 4.59 2.75
N ASP A 118 -11.91 3.72 3.57
CA ASP A 118 -11.41 4.08 4.91
C ASP A 118 -10.34 5.17 4.88
N ARG A 119 -10.14 5.79 6.04
CA ARG A 119 -9.31 6.99 6.28
C ARG A 119 -7.93 6.94 5.63
N ILE A 120 -7.26 5.78 5.73
CA ILE A 120 -5.88 5.60 5.29
C ILE A 120 -5.78 4.69 4.06
N GLY A 121 -6.92 4.16 3.58
CA GLY A 121 -6.97 3.36 2.35
C GLY A 121 -6.49 1.94 2.52
N LYS A 122 -6.63 1.36 3.72
CA LYS A 122 -6.26 -0.04 4.01
C LYS A 122 -6.95 -1.03 3.09
N LYS A 123 -8.24 -0.81 2.82
CA LYS A 123 -9.00 -1.65 1.88
C LYS A 123 -9.03 -0.98 0.50
N PRO A 124 -8.80 -1.74 -0.58
CA PRO A 124 -8.81 -1.22 -1.94
C PRO A 124 -10.23 -1.02 -2.46
N LEU A 125 -10.42 0.03 -3.26
CA LEU A 125 -11.69 0.33 -3.91
C LEU A 125 -11.43 1.08 -5.22
N TYR A 126 -11.72 0.43 -6.33
CA TYR A 126 -11.57 0.96 -7.69
C TYR A 126 -12.94 1.22 -8.29
N TYR A 127 -13.00 2.19 -9.21
CA TYR A 127 -14.20 2.47 -9.98
C TYR A 127 -13.87 2.96 -11.39
N THR A 128 -14.84 2.80 -12.30
CA THR A 128 -14.80 3.35 -13.65
C THR A 128 -16.22 3.67 -14.11
N GLU A 129 -16.37 4.69 -14.94
CA GLU A 129 -17.62 5.00 -15.62
C GLU A 129 -17.46 4.68 -17.11
N GLN A 130 -18.28 3.76 -17.62
CA GLN A 130 -18.30 3.32 -19.02
C GLN A 130 -19.75 3.23 -19.48
N ASP A 131 -20.09 3.82 -20.63
CA ASP A 131 -21.43 3.76 -21.23
C ASP A 131 -22.57 4.16 -20.27
N GLY A 132 -22.32 5.11 -19.37
CA GLY A 132 -23.28 5.56 -18.34
C GLY A 132 -23.44 4.62 -17.14
N GLN A 133 -22.69 3.52 -17.09
CA GLN A 133 -22.63 2.59 -15.96
C GLN A 133 -21.44 2.92 -15.06
N LEU A 134 -21.67 2.97 -13.74
CA LEU A 134 -20.60 3.01 -12.76
C LEU A 134 -20.29 1.57 -12.31
N LEU A 135 -19.07 1.12 -12.58
CA LEU A 135 -18.56 -0.17 -12.12
C LEU A 135 -17.58 0.08 -10.98
N PHE A 136 -17.59 -0.79 -9.96
CA PHE A 136 -16.65 -0.73 -8.85
C PHE A 136 -16.24 -2.14 -8.39
N ALA A 137 -15.05 -2.26 -7.80
CA ALA A 137 -14.54 -3.51 -7.24
C ALA A 137 -13.36 -3.28 -6.29
N SER A 138 -13.02 -4.31 -5.50
CA SER A 138 -11.80 -4.32 -4.67
C SER A 138 -10.51 -4.62 -5.46
N GLU A 139 -10.62 -5.14 -6.68
CA GLU A 139 -9.48 -5.55 -7.53
C GLU A 139 -9.73 -5.14 -8.99
N LEU A 140 -8.71 -4.65 -9.69
CA LEU A 140 -8.82 -4.26 -11.11
C LEU A 140 -9.24 -5.45 -11.97
N LYS A 141 -8.69 -6.65 -11.72
CA LYS A 141 -9.05 -7.86 -12.49
C LYS A 141 -10.55 -8.15 -12.51
N SER A 142 -11.30 -7.72 -11.49
CA SER A 142 -12.76 -7.83 -11.45
C SER A 142 -13.45 -6.90 -12.44
N LEU A 143 -13.01 -5.63 -12.52
CA LEU A 143 -13.50 -4.66 -13.51
C LEU A 143 -13.15 -5.08 -14.93
N LEU A 144 -11.95 -5.63 -15.13
CA LEU A 144 -11.47 -6.10 -16.43
C LEU A 144 -12.19 -7.34 -16.98
N GLN A 145 -13.08 -7.96 -16.19
CA GLN A 145 -14.01 -8.99 -16.69
C GLN A 145 -15.15 -8.39 -17.52
N CYS A 146 -15.39 -7.08 -17.43
CA CYS A 146 -16.41 -6.39 -18.22
C CYS A 146 -15.82 -6.03 -19.59
N PRO A 147 -16.39 -6.50 -20.72
CA PRO A 147 -15.82 -6.29 -22.06
C PRO A 147 -15.69 -4.82 -22.47
N ASN A 148 -16.54 -3.94 -21.94
CA ASN A 148 -16.54 -2.51 -22.24
C ASN A 148 -15.53 -1.70 -21.40
N VAL A 149 -14.83 -2.31 -20.45
CA VAL A 149 -13.79 -1.62 -19.68
C VAL A 149 -12.50 -1.57 -20.49
N SER A 150 -12.12 -0.35 -20.89
CA SER A 150 -10.89 -0.11 -21.65
C SER A 150 -9.64 -0.51 -20.86
N ARG A 151 -8.72 -1.20 -21.54
CA ARG A 151 -7.38 -1.55 -21.05
C ARG A 151 -6.29 -0.58 -21.55
N GLU A 152 -6.67 0.61 -22.02
CA GLU A 152 -5.71 1.63 -22.43
C GLU A 152 -4.82 2.05 -21.26
N ILE A 153 -3.51 1.98 -21.46
CA ILE A 153 -2.50 2.31 -20.45
C ILE A 153 -2.30 3.81 -20.39
N ARG A 154 -2.06 4.30 -19.17
CA ARG A 154 -1.79 5.71 -18.91
C ARG A 154 -0.27 5.98 -18.87
N PRO A 155 0.30 6.81 -19.78
CA PRO A 155 1.75 7.03 -19.85
C PRO A 155 2.37 7.64 -18.58
N ASP A 156 1.68 8.60 -17.96
CA ASP A 156 2.08 9.21 -16.68
C ASP A 156 2.11 8.18 -15.53
N ALA A 157 1.14 7.26 -15.47
CA ALA A 157 1.11 6.20 -14.45
C ALA A 157 2.24 5.18 -14.62
N VAL A 158 2.70 4.93 -15.85
CA VAL A 158 3.89 4.11 -16.11
C VAL A 158 5.14 4.81 -15.56
N TYR A 159 5.30 6.12 -15.79
CA TYR A 159 6.43 6.85 -15.23
C TYR A 159 6.36 6.89 -13.69
N ASP A 160 5.17 7.12 -13.12
CA ASP A 160 4.95 7.03 -11.68
C ASP A 160 5.37 5.67 -11.14
N PHE A 161 5.01 4.56 -11.79
CA PHE A 161 5.42 3.22 -11.39
C PHE A 161 6.94 3.04 -11.38
N PHE A 162 7.66 3.46 -12.43
CA PHE A 162 9.11 3.30 -12.45
C PHE A 162 9.82 4.23 -11.45
N ALA A 163 9.24 5.39 -11.16
CA ALA A 163 9.75 6.31 -10.14
C ALA A 163 9.48 5.81 -8.71
N TYR A 164 8.26 5.39 -8.41
CA TYR A 164 7.82 5.09 -7.04
C TYR A 164 7.77 3.60 -6.69
N GLN A 165 7.88 2.69 -7.67
CA GLN A 165 7.60 1.24 -7.59
C GLN A 165 6.13 0.85 -7.43
N TYR A 166 5.21 1.82 -7.42
CA TYR A 166 3.76 1.61 -7.40
C TYR A 166 3.08 2.76 -8.17
N VAL A 167 1.81 2.58 -8.53
CA VAL A 167 0.99 3.66 -9.12
C VAL A 167 0.22 4.39 -8.01
N PRO A 168 0.49 5.68 -7.75
CA PRO A 168 -0.17 6.42 -6.68
C PRO A 168 -1.66 6.69 -6.92
N ASP A 169 -2.43 6.80 -5.83
CA ASP A 169 -3.81 7.27 -5.87
C ASP A 169 -3.91 8.70 -6.48
N PRO A 170 -4.99 9.05 -7.20
CA PRO A 170 -6.15 8.22 -7.57
C PRO A 170 -5.94 7.41 -8.86
N LYS A 171 -4.73 7.39 -9.42
CA LYS A 171 -4.45 6.75 -10.71
C LYS A 171 -4.47 5.23 -10.56
N THR A 172 -4.76 4.56 -11.67
CA THR A 172 -4.36 3.18 -11.91
C THR A 172 -3.47 3.17 -13.14
N ILE A 173 -2.83 2.03 -13.42
CA ILE A 173 -2.12 1.85 -14.70
C ILE A 173 -3.03 2.04 -15.93
N PHE A 174 -4.35 1.89 -15.78
CA PHE A 174 -5.35 2.07 -16.83
C PHE A 174 -5.90 3.50 -16.83
N LYS A 175 -6.06 4.08 -18.02
CA LYS A 175 -6.44 5.49 -18.20
C LYS A 175 -7.80 5.83 -17.57
N TYR A 176 -8.78 4.95 -17.72
CA TYR A 176 -10.19 5.19 -17.37
C TYR A 176 -10.65 4.51 -16.07
N ILE A 177 -9.73 3.90 -15.33
CA ILE A 177 -10.03 3.28 -14.03
C ILE A 177 -9.29 4.06 -12.95
N TYR A 178 -10.00 4.34 -11.86
CA TYR A 178 -9.50 5.17 -10.76
C TYR A 178 -9.58 4.41 -9.44
N LYS A 179 -8.62 4.67 -8.56
CA LYS A 179 -8.72 4.32 -7.15
C LYS A 179 -9.52 5.41 -6.45
N LEU A 180 -10.49 5.05 -5.62
CA LEU A 180 -11.10 6.03 -4.71
C LEU A 180 -10.04 6.42 -3.68
N GLU A 181 -9.72 7.70 -3.54
CA GLU A 181 -8.69 8.15 -2.59
C GLU A 181 -9.04 7.74 -1.15
N PRO A 182 -8.03 7.52 -0.28
CA PRO A 182 -8.23 7.33 1.15
C PRO A 182 -9.10 8.44 1.77
N GLY A 183 -9.90 8.07 2.77
CA GLY A 183 -10.74 9.00 3.52
C GLY A 183 -11.78 9.73 2.65
N SER A 184 -12.23 9.11 1.55
CA SER A 184 -13.15 9.72 0.60
C SER A 184 -14.41 8.89 0.38
N HIS A 185 -15.51 9.58 0.05
CA HIS A 185 -16.73 8.97 -0.45
C HIS A 185 -17.05 9.48 -1.86
N LEU A 186 -17.60 8.60 -2.69
CA LEU A 186 -18.14 8.89 -4.00
C LEU A 186 -19.66 8.67 -3.94
N HIS A 187 -20.42 9.72 -4.24
CA HIS A 187 -21.87 9.67 -4.34
C HIS A 187 -22.29 9.69 -5.82
N ARG A 188 -23.09 8.70 -6.25
CA ARG A 188 -23.71 8.65 -7.57
C ARG A 188 -25.21 8.78 -7.47
N THR A 189 -25.77 9.78 -8.15
CA THR A 189 -27.22 9.99 -8.23
C THR A 189 -27.88 9.05 -9.23
N LYS A 190 -29.21 8.92 -9.15
CA LYS A 190 -30.04 8.21 -10.15
C LYS A 190 -29.87 8.74 -11.58
N THR A 191 -29.56 10.03 -11.73
CA THR A 191 -29.30 10.68 -13.02
C THR A 191 -27.89 10.43 -13.56
N GLY A 192 -27.05 9.68 -12.83
CA GLY A 192 -25.68 9.35 -13.21
C GLY A 192 -24.63 10.36 -12.77
N LYS A 193 -24.99 11.45 -12.08
CA LYS A 193 -24.00 12.44 -11.63
C LYS A 193 -23.16 11.86 -10.50
N ILE A 194 -21.84 11.96 -10.65
CA ILE A 194 -20.86 11.52 -9.65
C ILE A 194 -20.27 12.73 -8.93
N LYS A 195 -20.18 12.65 -7.59
CA LYS A 195 -19.45 13.61 -6.77
C LYS A 195 -18.57 12.87 -5.77
N VAL A 196 -17.27 13.18 -5.78
CA VAL A 196 -16.32 12.69 -4.79
C VAL A 196 -16.11 13.77 -3.73
N ARG A 197 -16.10 13.38 -2.46
CA ARG A 197 -15.75 14.25 -1.33
C ARG A 197 -14.84 13.51 -0.37
N ARG A 198 -13.85 14.22 0.16
CA ARG A 198 -13.02 13.73 1.25
C ARG A 198 -13.71 14.02 2.58
N PHE A 199 -13.82 13.01 3.44
CA PHE A 199 -14.32 13.14 4.82
C PHE A 199 -13.19 13.09 5.85
N TRP A 200 -12.01 12.62 5.47
CA TRP A 200 -10.85 12.59 6.38
C TRP A 200 -9.53 12.77 5.61
N ALA A 201 -8.60 13.47 6.23
CA ALA A 201 -7.20 13.55 5.83
C ALA A 201 -6.35 13.68 7.10
N PRO A 202 -5.07 13.23 7.08
CA PRO A 202 -4.16 13.52 8.18
C PRO A 202 -4.06 15.03 8.38
N GLN A 203 -4.19 15.51 9.61
CA GLN A 203 -3.91 16.88 10.00
C GLN A 203 -2.64 16.88 10.83
N MET A 204 -1.64 17.69 10.46
CA MET A 204 -0.38 17.80 11.20
C MET A 204 -0.45 18.95 12.19
N GLY A 205 -1.05 20.08 11.80
CA GLY A 205 -1.33 21.23 12.66
C GLY A 205 -0.12 21.79 13.41
N GLU A 206 -0.43 22.63 14.41
CA GLU A 206 0.54 23.09 15.41
C GLU A 206 0.71 22.02 16.49
N PRO A 207 1.94 21.69 16.90
CA PRO A 207 2.18 20.66 17.88
C PRO A 207 1.66 21.08 19.27
N GLU A 208 1.08 20.11 19.99
CA GLU A 208 0.68 20.28 21.38
C GLU A 208 1.91 20.32 22.29
N SER A 209 1.84 21.13 23.35
CA SER A 209 2.85 21.15 24.40
C SER A 209 2.60 19.98 25.36
N VAL A 210 3.22 18.83 25.08
CA VAL A 210 3.13 17.60 25.89
C VAL A 210 4.51 17.11 26.31
N SER A 211 4.63 16.61 27.54
CA SER A 211 5.87 16.00 28.02
C SER A 211 6.07 14.58 27.45
N MET A 212 7.30 14.07 27.46
CA MET A 212 7.60 12.70 27.02
C MET A 212 6.81 11.66 27.84
N GLU A 213 6.70 11.82 29.16
CA GLU A 213 5.99 10.87 30.03
C GLU A 213 4.48 10.86 29.76
N GLU A 214 3.85 12.02 29.56
CA GLU A 214 2.45 12.11 29.18
C GLU A 214 2.22 11.49 27.79
N ALA A 215 3.12 11.74 26.84
CA ALA A 215 3.02 11.19 25.49
C ALA A 215 3.16 9.65 25.50
N LYS A 216 4.06 9.09 26.32
CA LYS A 216 4.21 7.64 26.51
C LYS A 216 2.94 7.02 27.06
N GLY A 217 2.36 7.60 28.12
CA GLY A 217 1.13 7.11 28.75
C GLY A 217 -0.04 7.09 27.77
N GLN A 218 -0.30 8.21 27.09
CA GLN A 218 -1.39 8.29 26.10
C GLN A 218 -1.18 7.33 24.92
N LEU A 219 0.05 7.19 24.43
CA LEU A 219 0.36 6.25 23.35
C LEU A 219 0.09 4.80 23.76
N LEU A 220 0.49 4.42 24.99
CA LEU A 220 0.25 3.08 25.51
C LEU A 220 -1.25 2.78 25.66
N ASP A 221 -2.02 3.72 26.19
CA ASP A 221 -3.47 3.57 26.35
C ASP A 221 -4.16 3.40 24.98
N LEU A 222 -3.79 4.24 24.00
CA LEU A 222 -4.32 4.16 22.64
C LEU A 222 -3.92 2.85 21.94
N LEU A 223 -2.66 2.41 22.10
CA LEU A 223 -2.16 1.19 21.48
C LEU A 223 -2.81 -0.06 22.10
N GLU A 224 -3.00 -0.08 23.41
CA GLU A 224 -3.71 -1.14 24.12
C GLU A 224 -5.17 -1.23 23.65
N ASP A 225 -5.89 -0.10 23.63
CA ASP A 225 -7.27 -0.08 23.17
C ASP A 225 -7.39 -0.45 21.67
N ALA A 226 -6.54 0.10 20.81
CA ALA A 226 -6.54 -0.21 19.38
C ALA A 226 -6.25 -1.69 19.11
N THR A 227 -5.33 -2.29 19.85
CA THR A 227 -5.01 -3.73 19.76
C THR A 227 -6.20 -4.56 20.24
N ARG A 228 -6.75 -4.24 21.41
CA ARG A 228 -7.89 -4.95 22.00
C ARG A 228 -9.11 -4.98 21.07
N GLN A 229 -9.44 -3.86 20.42
CA GLN A 229 -10.58 -3.83 19.50
C GLN A 229 -10.34 -4.69 18.24
N ARG A 230 -9.09 -4.80 17.77
CA ARG A 230 -8.72 -5.61 16.60
C ARG A 230 -8.63 -7.11 16.88
N MET A 231 -8.60 -7.51 18.16
CA MET A 231 -8.63 -8.92 18.58
C MET A 231 -10.04 -9.52 18.60
N ILE A 232 -11.09 -8.74 18.32
CA ILE A 232 -12.46 -9.27 18.22
C ILE A 232 -12.57 -10.12 16.95
N SER A 233 -12.77 -11.43 17.10
CA SER A 233 -12.90 -12.39 15.99
C SER A 233 -13.60 -13.67 16.45
N ASP A 234 -14.42 -14.29 15.59
CA ASP A 234 -15.03 -15.62 15.83
C ASP A 234 -14.19 -16.76 15.20
N VAL A 235 -13.05 -16.43 14.59
CA VAL A 235 -12.09 -17.37 13.97
C VAL A 235 -10.72 -17.25 14.64
N PRO A 236 -9.83 -18.24 14.48
CA PRO A 236 -8.48 -18.15 15.04
C PRO A 236 -7.71 -16.93 14.53
N LEU A 237 -7.03 -16.27 15.47
CA LEU A 237 -6.32 -15.00 15.27
C LEU A 237 -4.89 -15.10 15.82
N GLY A 238 -3.93 -14.57 15.07
CA GLY A 238 -2.52 -14.54 15.43
C GLY A 238 -1.88 -13.18 15.17
N ALA A 239 -0.55 -13.16 15.04
CA ALA A 239 0.21 -11.97 14.67
C ALA A 239 1.46 -12.31 13.85
N PHE A 240 1.87 -11.38 13.00
CA PHE A 240 3.21 -11.40 12.41
C PHE A 240 4.22 -10.86 13.42
N LEU A 241 5.34 -11.57 13.58
CA LEU A 241 6.40 -11.20 14.52
C LEU A 241 7.75 -11.19 13.79
N SER A 242 8.24 -9.99 13.46
CA SER A 242 9.54 -9.80 12.80
C SER A 242 10.69 -9.49 13.77
N GLY A 243 10.40 -9.40 15.07
CA GLY A 243 11.37 -8.90 16.06
C GLY A 243 11.71 -7.41 15.90
N GLY A 244 10.93 -6.65 15.12
CA GLY A 244 10.96 -5.19 15.13
C GLY A 244 10.16 -4.61 16.30
N VAL A 245 10.43 -3.35 16.68
CA VAL A 245 9.73 -2.65 17.77
C VAL A 245 8.21 -2.67 17.58
N ASP A 246 7.73 -2.44 16.36
CA ASP A 246 6.31 -2.28 16.07
C ASP A 246 5.52 -3.58 16.27
N SER A 247 5.91 -4.65 15.57
CA SER A 247 5.26 -5.97 15.69
C SER A 247 5.39 -6.54 17.10
N SER A 248 6.54 -6.32 17.73
CA SER A 248 6.79 -6.78 19.10
C SER A 248 5.89 -6.05 20.10
N GLY A 249 5.70 -4.73 19.93
CA GLY A 249 4.78 -3.93 20.73
C GLY A 249 3.33 -4.40 20.57
N VAL A 250 2.91 -4.75 19.36
CA VAL A 250 1.58 -5.32 19.11
C VAL A 250 1.42 -6.68 19.82
N VAL A 251 2.39 -7.60 19.69
CA VAL A 251 2.36 -8.89 20.39
C VAL A 251 2.34 -8.70 21.91
N ALA A 252 3.12 -7.76 22.44
CA ALA A 252 3.11 -7.40 23.85
C ALA A 252 1.70 -6.97 24.33
N MET A 253 1.01 -6.12 23.56
CA MET A 253 -0.36 -5.71 23.87
C MET A 253 -1.37 -6.86 23.78
N MET A 254 -1.21 -7.74 22.79
CA MET A 254 -2.07 -8.93 22.67
C MET A 254 -1.92 -9.87 23.88
N ALA A 255 -0.68 -10.04 24.37
CA ALA A 255 -0.37 -10.93 25.49
C ALA A 255 -0.84 -10.39 26.86
N LYS A 256 -1.13 -9.08 27.00
CA LYS A 256 -1.64 -8.50 28.26
C LYS A 256 -2.92 -9.16 28.78
N GLY A 257 -3.74 -9.71 27.88
CA GLY A 257 -4.97 -10.43 28.24
C GLY A 257 -4.76 -11.82 28.86
N GLY A 258 -3.51 -12.30 28.96
CA GLY A 258 -3.19 -13.63 29.52
C GLY A 258 -3.45 -14.81 28.57
N HIS A 259 -3.80 -14.54 27.31
CA HIS A 259 -3.99 -15.56 26.28
C HIS A 259 -2.66 -15.86 25.58
N THR A 260 -2.45 -17.14 25.23
CA THR A 260 -1.33 -17.51 24.35
C THR A 260 -1.58 -16.97 22.95
N VAL A 261 -0.70 -16.09 22.49
CA VAL A 261 -0.76 -15.52 21.15
C VAL A 261 -0.08 -16.47 20.17
N THR A 262 -0.74 -16.79 19.06
CA THR A 262 -0.09 -17.43 17.92
C THR A 262 0.72 -16.38 17.15
N THR A 263 2.03 -16.62 16.96
CA THR A 263 2.90 -15.71 16.23
C THR A 263 3.58 -16.42 15.07
N CYS A 264 3.74 -15.73 13.94
CA CYS A 264 4.38 -16.26 12.74
C CYS A 264 5.54 -15.36 12.32
N SER A 265 6.68 -15.96 12.01
CA SER A 265 7.87 -15.31 11.48
C SER A 265 8.37 -16.04 10.23
N ILE A 266 9.07 -15.30 9.36
CA ILE A 266 9.82 -15.87 8.24
C ILE A 266 11.26 -15.40 8.30
N GLY A 267 12.18 -16.30 7.94
CA GLY A 267 13.61 -16.01 7.80
C GLY A 267 14.11 -16.33 6.41
N PHE A 268 15.26 -15.77 6.04
CA PHE A 268 16.01 -16.13 4.84
C PHE A 268 17.30 -16.85 5.23
N LYS A 269 17.88 -17.63 4.31
CA LYS A 269 19.16 -18.35 4.54
C LYS A 269 20.31 -17.38 4.77
N GLU A 270 20.30 -16.25 4.09
CA GLU A 270 21.29 -15.20 4.23
C GLU A 270 21.17 -14.51 5.59
N LYS A 271 22.23 -14.58 6.40
CA LYS A 271 22.26 -14.00 7.76
C LYS A 271 21.93 -12.51 7.78
N ASP A 272 22.35 -11.77 6.76
CA ASP A 272 22.09 -10.33 6.61
C ASP A 272 20.61 -10.00 6.37
N PHE A 273 19.76 -11.02 6.20
CA PHE A 273 18.32 -10.90 5.95
C PHE A 273 17.49 -11.76 6.92
N ASN A 274 18.11 -12.35 7.94
CA ASN A 274 17.42 -13.19 8.91
C ASN A 274 17.06 -12.39 10.19
N GLU A 275 15.76 -12.26 10.47
CA GLU A 275 15.24 -11.58 11.67
C GLU A 275 14.74 -12.53 12.76
N THR A 276 14.82 -13.85 12.54
CA THR A 276 14.10 -14.82 13.37
C THR A 276 14.61 -14.93 14.80
N GLU A 277 15.90 -14.69 15.03
CA GLU A 277 16.49 -14.64 16.38
C GLU A 277 15.80 -13.58 17.27
N PHE A 278 15.45 -12.42 16.71
CA PHE A 278 14.77 -11.35 17.45
C PHE A 278 13.30 -11.67 17.68
N ALA A 279 12.64 -12.27 16.69
CA ALA A 279 11.28 -12.77 16.85
C ALA A 279 11.20 -13.81 17.98
N GLN A 280 12.18 -14.71 18.04
CA GLN A 280 12.27 -15.73 19.09
C GLN A 280 12.44 -15.14 20.49
N ALA A 281 13.20 -14.05 20.66
CA ALA A 281 13.36 -13.38 21.95
C ALA A 281 12.01 -12.89 22.51
N VAL A 282 11.19 -12.24 21.67
CA VAL A 282 9.86 -11.76 22.04
C VAL A 282 8.89 -12.91 22.26
N ALA A 283 8.94 -13.93 21.40
CA ALA A 283 8.16 -15.15 21.56
C ALA A 283 8.42 -15.83 22.91
N ASN A 284 9.68 -15.92 23.33
CA ASN A 284 10.07 -16.48 24.62
C ASN A 284 9.58 -15.64 25.79
N GLN A 285 9.72 -14.31 25.74
CA GLN A 285 9.27 -13.41 26.80
C GLN A 285 7.75 -13.53 27.06
N TYR A 286 6.96 -13.57 25.97
CA TYR A 286 5.50 -13.63 26.04
C TYR A 286 4.92 -15.04 25.94
N ARG A 287 5.77 -16.07 25.85
CA ARG A 287 5.39 -17.49 25.74
C ARG A 287 4.36 -17.73 24.64
N THR A 288 4.61 -17.16 23.46
CA THR A 288 3.73 -17.29 22.29
C THR A 288 3.82 -18.69 21.68
N ASP A 289 2.75 -19.14 21.03
CA ASP A 289 2.78 -20.29 20.12
C ASP A 289 3.46 -19.85 18.81
N HIS A 290 4.79 -19.91 18.79
CA HIS A 290 5.62 -19.34 17.72
C HIS A 290 5.85 -20.34 16.60
N ARG A 291 5.52 -19.93 15.37
CA ARG A 291 5.83 -20.66 14.14
C ARG A 291 6.84 -19.86 13.32
N GLU A 292 7.95 -20.50 13.01
CA GLU A 292 9.00 -19.94 12.18
C GLU A 292 9.16 -20.79 10.92
N HIS A 293 9.33 -20.13 9.78
CA HIS A 293 9.69 -20.80 8.53
C HIS A 293 10.85 -20.09 7.85
N THR A 294 11.90 -20.84 7.53
CA THR A 294 12.98 -20.32 6.68
C THR A 294 12.60 -20.54 5.23
N VAL A 295 12.59 -19.47 4.44
CA VAL A 295 12.35 -19.52 2.99
C VAL A 295 13.49 -20.28 2.33
N GLU A 296 13.16 -21.40 1.69
CA GLU A 296 14.09 -22.21 0.88
C GLU A 296 14.20 -21.67 -0.56
N ASP A 297 15.11 -22.24 -1.35
CA ASP A 297 15.36 -21.89 -2.75
C ASP A 297 14.09 -22.15 -3.59
N GLY A 298 13.90 -21.44 -4.72
CA GLY A 298 12.70 -21.59 -5.58
C GLY A 298 11.70 -20.42 -5.51
N VAL A 299 12.09 -19.31 -4.91
CA VAL A 299 11.33 -18.05 -4.90
C VAL A 299 11.01 -17.57 -6.34
N ALA A 300 11.93 -17.82 -7.27
CA ALA A 300 11.81 -17.47 -8.68
C ALA A 300 10.57 -18.06 -9.37
N GLU A 301 10.27 -19.34 -9.13
CA GLU A 301 9.11 -20.01 -9.73
C GLU A 301 7.80 -19.48 -9.13
N ARG A 302 7.81 -19.23 -7.82
CA ARG A 302 6.66 -18.67 -7.10
C ARG A 302 6.35 -17.23 -7.48
N LEU A 303 7.36 -16.46 -7.92
CA LEU A 303 7.19 -15.06 -8.27
C LEU A 303 6.07 -14.87 -9.32
N LEU A 304 6.04 -15.71 -10.35
CA LEU A 304 5.04 -15.61 -11.42
C LEU A 304 3.62 -15.82 -10.87
N ASP A 305 3.44 -16.76 -9.96
CA ASP A 305 2.15 -17.02 -9.30
C ASP A 305 1.73 -15.86 -8.39
N ILE A 306 2.68 -15.32 -7.61
CA ILE A 306 2.45 -14.17 -6.74
C ILE A 306 2.00 -12.95 -7.56
N CYS A 307 2.66 -12.69 -8.69
CA CYS A 307 2.35 -11.55 -9.56
C CYS A 307 0.93 -11.59 -10.15
N ARG A 308 0.25 -12.74 -10.20
CA ARG A 308 -1.16 -12.82 -10.64
C ARG A 308 -2.11 -12.13 -9.67
N PHE A 309 -1.70 -11.94 -8.43
CA PHE A 309 -2.45 -11.19 -7.42
C PHE A 309 -2.22 -9.68 -7.52
N LEU A 310 -1.17 -9.26 -8.23
CA LEU A 310 -0.91 -7.87 -8.55
C LEU A 310 -1.74 -7.48 -9.79
N ASP A 311 -2.68 -6.58 -9.57
CA ASP A 311 -3.66 -6.09 -10.56
C ASP A 311 -3.08 -5.08 -11.57
N GLU A 312 -1.99 -4.43 -11.16
CA GLU A 312 -1.22 -3.42 -11.88
C GLU A 312 0.27 -3.60 -11.53
N PRO A 313 1.21 -3.00 -12.29
CA PRO A 313 2.63 -3.07 -11.99
C PRO A 313 2.91 -2.59 -10.56
N PHE A 314 3.65 -3.41 -9.82
CA PHE A 314 4.01 -3.17 -8.42
C PHE A 314 5.37 -3.81 -8.14
N ALA A 315 6.30 -3.09 -7.52
CA ALA A 315 7.71 -3.47 -7.47
C ALA A 315 8.38 -3.34 -6.09
N ASP A 316 7.63 -3.21 -4.99
CA ASP A 316 8.21 -3.44 -3.66
C ASP A 316 8.54 -4.93 -3.49
N SER A 317 9.84 -5.23 -3.53
CA SER A 317 10.35 -6.60 -3.44
C SER A 317 9.96 -7.36 -2.17
N SER A 318 9.56 -6.64 -1.10
CA SER A 318 9.08 -7.28 0.13
C SER A 318 7.70 -7.94 -0.02
N LEU A 319 7.03 -7.78 -1.17
CA LEU A 319 5.82 -8.54 -1.52
C LEU A 319 6.03 -10.05 -1.41
N VAL A 320 7.22 -10.54 -1.77
CA VAL A 320 7.55 -11.96 -1.73
C VAL A 320 7.52 -12.46 -0.28
N PRO A 321 8.35 -11.95 0.65
CA PRO A 321 8.27 -12.36 2.05
C PRO A 321 6.87 -12.14 2.64
N THR A 322 6.17 -11.04 2.34
CA THR A 322 4.81 -10.82 2.86
C THR A 322 3.82 -11.91 2.41
N PHE A 323 3.94 -12.40 1.17
CA PHE A 323 3.13 -13.52 0.69
C PHE A 323 3.47 -14.83 1.42
N LEU A 324 4.76 -15.12 1.61
CA LEU A 324 5.23 -16.33 2.27
C LEU A 324 4.81 -16.41 3.75
N VAL A 325 4.93 -15.30 4.49
CA VAL A 325 4.47 -15.25 5.89
C VAL A 325 2.95 -15.33 6.00
N SER A 326 2.23 -14.78 5.03
CA SER A 326 0.77 -14.89 4.97
C SER A 326 0.31 -16.32 4.69
N GLU A 327 0.98 -17.02 3.77
CA GLU A 327 0.75 -18.44 3.50
C GLU A 327 1.04 -19.31 4.72
N LEU A 328 2.13 -19.02 5.44
CA LEU A 328 2.46 -19.70 6.69
C LEU A 328 1.37 -19.50 7.74
N ALA A 329 1.03 -18.24 8.03
CA ALA A 329 0.05 -17.91 9.06
C ALA A 329 -1.34 -18.46 8.72
N ARG A 330 -1.72 -18.49 7.44
CA ARG A 330 -3.03 -18.99 7.02
C ARG A 330 -3.29 -20.45 7.44
N LYS A 331 -2.23 -21.25 7.63
CA LYS A 331 -2.34 -22.65 8.08
C LYS A 331 -3.01 -22.76 9.46
N ASP A 332 -2.89 -21.73 10.29
CA ASP A 332 -3.35 -21.77 11.68
C ASP A 332 -4.38 -20.70 12.02
N VAL A 333 -4.34 -19.56 11.32
CA VAL A 333 -5.19 -18.40 11.61
C VAL A 333 -5.85 -17.84 10.36
N THR A 334 -7.01 -17.22 10.52
CA THR A 334 -7.73 -16.50 9.46
C THR A 334 -7.51 -14.99 9.56
N VAL A 335 -7.12 -14.52 10.75
CA VAL A 335 -6.81 -13.11 11.04
C VAL A 335 -5.40 -13.01 11.64
N ALA A 336 -4.62 -12.02 11.23
CA ALA A 336 -3.34 -11.72 11.86
C ALA A 336 -3.18 -10.23 12.15
N LEU A 337 -2.68 -9.89 13.34
CA LEU A 337 -2.29 -8.53 13.67
C LEU A 337 -0.86 -8.24 13.18
N THR A 338 -0.62 -7.00 12.76
CA THR A 338 0.68 -6.56 12.21
C THR A 338 1.15 -5.24 12.81
N GLY A 339 2.44 -4.96 12.67
CA GLY A 339 3.08 -3.70 13.08
C GLY A 339 3.06 -2.59 12.02
N ASP A 340 2.29 -2.73 10.94
CA ASP A 340 2.29 -1.73 9.85
C ASP A 340 1.86 -0.35 10.36
N GLY A 341 2.45 0.72 9.81
CA GLY A 341 2.21 2.11 10.17
C GLY A 341 3.17 2.67 11.22
N GLY A 342 3.90 1.83 11.96
CA GLY A 342 4.81 2.29 13.01
C GLY A 342 5.91 3.22 12.49
N ASP A 343 6.41 2.98 11.26
CA ASP A 343 7.44 3.82 10.66
C ASP A 343 6.92 5.10 10.04
N GLU A 344 5.79 5.04 9.35
CA GLU A 344 5.16 6.19 8.68
C GLU A 344 4.63 7.20 9.70
N ILE A 345 4.12 6.73 10.84
CA ILE A 345 3.56 7.59 11.88
C ILE A 345 4.66 8.13 12.81
N PHE A 346 5.63 7.30 13.20
CA PHE A 346 6.65 7.65 14.22
C PHE A 346 8.06 7.86 13.65
N ALA A 347 8.18 8.19 12.36
CA ALA A 347 9.45 8.54 11.70
C ALA A 347 10.53 7.45 11.83
N GLY A 348 10.19 6.23 11.43
CA GLY A 348 11.04 5.05 11.66
C GLY A 348 12.02 4.65 10.56
N TYR A 349 11.83 5.13 9.33
CA TYR A 349 12.68 4.79 8.21
C TYR A 349 14.00 5.56 8.20
N GLU A 350 15.04 4.96 7.61
CA GLU A 350 16.32 5.65 7.39
C GLU A 350 16.21 6.79 6.37
N LYS A 351 15.21 6.76 5.47
CA LYS A 351 14.95 7.88 4.54
C LYS A 351 14.70 9.20 5.28
N TYR A 352 14.03 9.18 6.43
CA TYR A 352 13.81 10.38 7.25
C TYR A 352 15.10 10.91 7.88
N ALA A 353 15.98 10.00 8.31
CA ALA A 353 17.28 10.40 8.85
C ALA A 353 18.19 10.98 7.76
N THR A 354 18.17 10.40 6.56
CA THR A 354 18.89 10.93 5.39
C THR A 354 18.36 12.30 4.99
N ASP A 355 17.05 12.43 4.80
CA ASP A 355 16.40 13.70 4.46
C ASP A 355 16.68 14.79 5.52
N TRP A 356 16.59 14.46 6.82
CA TRP A 356 16.93 15.41 7.88
C TRP A 356 18.37 15.90 7.76
N ARG A 357 19.34 15.00 7.55
CA ARG A 357 20.76 15.38 7.38
C ARG A 357 20.94 16.29 6.15
N GLU A 358 20.28 15.96 5.04
CA GLU A 358 20.34 16.76 3.82
C GLU A 358 19.72 18.15 4.00
N ASN A 359 18.58 18.26 4.67
CA ASN A 359 17.94 19.56 4.92
C ASN A 359 18.70 20.41 5.94
N GLN A 360 19.32 19.80 6.96
CA GLN A 360 20.26 20.52 7.84
C GLN A 360 21.46 21.07 7.07
N LEU A 361 21.98 20.33 6.09
CA LEU A 361 23.05 20.82 5.21
C LEU A 361 22.55 21.89 4.25
N ARG A 362 21.37 21.73 3.65
CA ARG A 362 20.74 22.69 2.75
C ARG A 362 20.59 24.06 3.41
N ASN A 363 20.18 24.08 4.67
CA ASN A 363 19.98 25.31 5.44
C ASN A 363 21.29 26.03 5.81
N LYS A 364 22.46 25.39 5.66
CA LYS A 364 23.77 26.03 5.88
C LYS A 364 24.27 26.79 4.65
N PHE A 365 23.71 26.55 3.46
CA PHE A 365 24.18 27.15 2.21
C PHE A 365 23.10 28.02 1.56
N PRO A 366 23.40 29.29 1.21
CA PRO A 366 22.48 30.12 0.44
C PRO A 366 22.10 29.49 -0.92
N SER A 367 20.90 29.82 -1.42
CA SER A 367 20.38 29.30 -2.69
C SER A 367 21.33 29.47 -3.88
N SER A 368 22.04 30.60 -3.95
CA SER A 368 23.02 30.88 -5.00
C SER A 368 24.20 29.89 -5.01
N VAL A 369 24.71 29.52 -3.83
CA VAL A 369 25.79 28.53 -3.70
C VAL A 369 25.27 27.13 -4.05
N ARG A 370 24.05 26.80 -3.61
CA ARG A 370 23.40 25.51 -3.91
C ARG A 370 23.17 25.33 -5.41
N ALA A 371 22.78 26.38 -6.13
CA ALA A 371 22.61 26.34 -7.58
C ALA A 371 23.92 26.02 -8.32
N VAL A 372 25.05 26.57 -7.86
CA VAL A 372 26.37 26.24 -8.41
C VAL A 372 26.73 24.77 -8.18
N MET A 373 26.45 24.23 -6.99
CA MET A 373 26.67 22.80 -6.72
C MET A 373 25.86 21.90 -7.66
N GLY A 374 24.60 22.25 -7.92
CA GLY A 374 23.74 21.54 -8.86
C GLY A 374 24.32 21.47 -10.28
N ASN A 375 24.85 22.58 -10.78
CA ASN A 375 25.48 22.65 -12.10
C ASN A 375 26.76 21.81 -12.22
N LEU A 376 27.47 21.60 -11.11
CA LEU A 376 28.71 20.79 -11.07
C LEU A 376 28.46 19.30 -10.86
N ALA A 377 27.29 18.91 -10.35
CA ALA A 377 26.96 17.51 -10.07
C ALA A 377 27.10 16.59 -11.31
N PRO A 378 26.56 16.92 -12.50
CA PRO A 378 26.68 16.05 -13.68
C PRO A 378 28.13 15.75 -14.09
N ALA A 379 29.05 16.70 -13.91
CA ALA A 379 30.46 16.52 -14.24
C ALA A 379 31.12 15.48 -13.33
N LEU A 380 30.74 15.44 -12.05
CA LEU A 380 31.27 14.48 -11.07
C LEU A 380 30.66 13.09 -11.23
N ARG A 381 29.42 12.99 -11.73
CA ARG A 381 28.77 11.70 -12.06
C ARG A 381 29.50 10.94 -13.17
N ARG A 382 30.22 11.64 -14.06
CA ARG A 382 31.00 11.05 -15.17
C ARG A 382 32.32 10.41 -14.74
N VAL A 383 32.77 10.66 -13.51
CA VAL A 383 34.04 10.13 -13.00
C VAL A 383 33.81 8.77 -12.31
N PRO A 384 34.61 7.73 -12.60
CA PRO A 384 34.49 6.44 -11.94
C PRO A 384 34.78 6.55 -10.43
N GLY A 385 33.83 6.13 -9.59
CA GLY A 385 34.01 6.06 -8.14
C GLY A 385 32.71 6.05 -7.36
N LYS A 386 32.58 5.19 -6.34
CA LYS A 386 31.38 5.15 -5.47
C LYS A 386 31.23 6.45 -4.67
N PHE A 387 32.34 7.01 -4.18
CA PHE A 387 32.34 8.26 -3.41
C PHE A 387 31.90 9.47 -4.25
N LEU A 388 32.48 9.65 -5.45
CA LEU A 388 32.18 10.79 -6.32
C LEU A 388 30.72 10.76 -6.82
N ARG A 389 30.16 9.58 -7.07
CA ARG A 389 28.72 9.42 -7.37
C ARG A 389 27.84 9.85 -6.20
N ARG A 390 28.14 9.39 -4.98
CA ARG A 390 27.39 9.82 -3.78
C ARG A 390 27.51 11.34 -3.55
N ALA A 391 28.69 11.91 -3.75
CA ALA A 391 28.89 13.36 -3.67
C ALA A 391 28.06 14.10 -4.73
N SER A 392 28.07 13.63 -5.98
CA SER A 392 27.23 14.16 -7.06
C SER A 392 25.74 14.09 -6.73
N SER A 393 25.25 12.96 -6.21
CA SER A 393 23.85 12.80 -5.82
C SER A 393 23.47 13.77 -4.71
N LEU A 394 24.31 13.93 -3.69
CA LEU A 394 24.11 14.88 -2.60
C LEU A 394 24.11 16.33 -3.10
N MET A 395 25.05 16.72 -3.97
CA MET A 395 25.05 18.09 -4.52
C MET A 395 23.82 18.38 -5.37
N HIS A 396 23.38 17.38 -6.14
CA HIS A 396 22.13 17.49 -6.89
C HIS A 396 20.95 17.68 -5.93
N SER A 397 20.78 16.81 -4.93
CA SER A 397 19.68 16.92 -3.98
C SER A 397 19.71 18.25 -3.21
N LEU A 398 20.87 18.73 -2.78
CA LEU A 398 21.06 20.02 -2.08
C LEU A 398 20.73 21.24 -2.97
N SER A 399 20.84 21.10 -4.29
CA SER A 399 20.51 22.18 -5.22
C SER A 399 18.99 22.43 -5.36
N LEU A 400 18.17 21.42 -5.05
CA LEU A 400 16.72 21.44 -5.22
C LEU A 400 15.98 22.09 -4.04
N ASP A 401 14.67 22.25 -4.14
CA ASP A 401 13.82 22.57 -3.00
C ASP A 401 13.50 21.32 -2.17
N PRO A 402 13.17 21.43 -0.88
CA PRO A 402 13.02 20.28 0.02
C PRO A 402 12.08 19.19 -0.50
N ALA A 403 10.93 19.56 -1.06
CA ALA A 403 9.96 18.61 -1.60
C ALA A 403 10.52 17.80 -2.78
N LYS A 404 11.15 18.48 -3.74
CA LYS A 404 11.77 17.84 -4.91
C LYS A 404 13.02 17.04 -4.54
N ALA A 405 13.78 17.49 -3.54
CA ALA A 405 14.91 16.74 -3.01
C ALA A 405 14.45 15.43 -2.33
N PHE A 406 13.34 15.47 -1.59
CA PHE A 406 12.73 14.27 -1.02
C PHE A 406 12.31 13.30 -2.11
N TYR A 407 11.67 13.77 -3.20
CA TYR A 407 11.37 12.93 -4.36
C TYR A 407 12.63 12.27 -4.94
N VAL A 408 13.67 13.06 -5.26
CA VAL A 408 14.89 12.55 -5.91
C VAL A 408 15.65 11.53 -5.04
N THR A 409 15.55 11.64 -3.72
CA THR A 409 16.21 10.69 -2.79
C THR A 409 15.40 9.42 -2.53
N ASN A 410 14.13 9.39 -2.99
CA ASN A 410 13.20 8.27 -2.78
C ASN A 410 12.64 7.69 -4.09
N THR A 411 13.14 8.11 -5.26
CA THR A 411 12.82 7.50 -6.55
C THR A 411 13.72 6.32 -6.87
N PHE A 412 13.18 5.34 -7.59
CA PHE A 412 13.87 4.11 -8.01
C PHE A 412 14.42 4.17 -9.43
N ILE A 413 14.05 5.20 -10.20
CA ILE A 413 14.71 5.53 -11.46
C ILE A 413 15.10 7.01 -11.49
N ASP A 414 16.35 7.28 -11.85
CA ASP A 414 16.81 8.66 -12.02
C ASP A 414 16.46 9.20 -13.41
N ASP A 415 16.18 10.50 -13.50
CA ASP A 415 15.71 11.15 -14.72
C ASP A 415 16.67 10.95 -15.90
N HIS A 416 17.99 10.88 -15.65
CA HIS A 416 18.96 10.65 -16.71
C HIS A 416 18.83 9.23 -17.28
N ILE A 417 18.67 8.22 -16.43
CA ILE A 417 18.44 6.84 -16.86
C ILE A 417 17.06 6.69 -17.53
N TRP A 418 16.01 7.33 -17.00
CA TRP A 418 14.69 7.36 -17.64
C TRP A 418 14.77 7.91 -19.07
N GLN A 419 15.35 9.09 -19.24
CA GLN A 419 15.51 9.72 -20.56
C GLN A 419 16.41 8.91 -21.50
N LEU A 420 17.44 8.25 -20.96
CA LEU A 420 18.29 7.35 -21.74
C LEU A 420 17.50 6.13 -22.22
N LEU A 421 16.62 5.56 -21.42
CA LEU A 421 15.89 4.34 -21.79
C LEU A 421 14.71 4.61 -22.73
N LEU A 422 14.01 5.73 -22.56
CA LEU A 422 12.78 6.05 -23.25
C LEU A 422 12.91 5.99 -24.79
N ASN A 423 11.92 5.41 -25.45
CA ASN A 423 11.75 5.51 -26.89
C ASN A 423 11.03 6.83 -27.28
N GLU A 424 11.05 7.18 -28.57
CA GLU A 424 10.50 8.46 -29.04
C GLU A 424 8.96 8.52 -29.01
N ASP A 425 8.28 7.39 -29.19
CA ASP A 425 6.82 7.35 -29.26
C ASP A 425 6.21 7.53 -27.87
N PHE A 426 6.72 6.78 -26.89
CA PHE A 426 6.31 6.95 -25.49
C PHE A 426 6.66 8.34 -24.95
N ARG A 427 7.79 8.92 -25.37
CA ARG A 427 8.14 10.31 -25.00
C ARG A 427 7.08 11.31 -25.46
N LYS A 428 6.51 11.14 -26.66
CA LYS A 428 5.44 12.01 -27.15
C LYS A 428 4.16 11.81 -26.35
N ASP A 429 3.81 10.57 -26.04
CA ASP A 429 2.59 10.22 -25.28
C ASP A 429 2.64 10.71 -23.83
N LEU A 430 3.83 10.71 -23.21
CA LEU A 430 4.05 11.22 -21.85
C LEU A 430 3.93 12.76 -21.75
N ALA A 431 4.20 13.46 -22.85
CA ALA A 431 4.31 14.93 -22.89
C ALA A 431 5.27 15.46 -21.82
N ASP A 432 4.88 16.51 -21.08
CA ASP A 432 5.73 17.20 -20.09
C ASP A 432 5.53 16.71 -18.64
N TYR A 433 4.79 15.60 -18.43
CA TYR A 433 4.51 15.11 -17.09
C TYR A 433 5.77 14.63 -16.35
N HIS A 434 5.90 15.00 -15.07
CA HIS A 434 6.94 14.49 -14.20
C HIS A 434 6.40 14.00 -12.84
N PRO A 435 6.79 12.79 -12.36
CA PRO A 435 6.24 12.23 -11.12
C PRO A 435 6.46 13.12 -9.89
N SER A 436 7.54 13.92 -9.84
CA SER A 436 7.80 14.82 -8.72
C SER A 436 6.67 15.80 -8.44
N GLU A 437 5.85 16.15 -9.45
CA GLU A 437 4.67 17.01 -9.27
C GLU A 437 3.73 16.48 -8.19
N LEU A 438 3.56 15.15 -8.07
CA LEU A 438 2.74 14.54 -7.02
C LEU A 438 3.35 14.78 -5.63
N THR A 439 4.62 14.43 -5.46
CA THR A 439 5.32 14.61 -4.17
C THR A 439 5.32 16.08 -3.76
N GLU A 440 5.62 16.98 -4.70
CA GLU A 440 5.64 18.42 -4.45
C GLU A 440 4.24 18.96 -4.11
N HIS A 441 3.21 18.52 -4.84
CA HIS A 441 1.83 18.93 -4.56
C HIS A 441 1.35 18.48 -3.18
N VAL A 442 1.57 17.22 -2.82
CA VAL A 442 1.15 16.67 -1.52
C VAL A 442 1.95 17.30 -0.39
N TYR A 443 3.27 17.43 -0.53
CA TYR A 443 4.12 18.08 0.48
C TYR A 443 3.64 19.50 0.81
N ASN A 444 3.27 20.27 -0.22
CA ASN A 444 2.81 21.66 -0.07
C ASN A 444 1.36 21.79 0.44
N GLN A 445 0.60 20.68 0.54
CA GLN A 445 -0.74 20.67 1.14
C GLN A 445 -0.74 20.43 2.66
N CYS A 446 0.42 20.08 3.24
CA CYS A 446 0.55 19.91 4.68
C CYS A 446 0.29 21.25 5.41
N ASP A 447 -0.48 21.19 6.50
CA ASP A 447 -0.90 22.32 7.31
C ASP A 447 0.09 22.71 8.43
N SER A 448 1.29 22.12 8.44
CA SER A 448 2.36 22.40 9.39
C SER A 448 3.59 22.96 8.68
N GLU A 449 4.28 23.92 9.28
CA GLU A 449 5.57 24.43 8.75
C GLU A 449 6.77 23.53 9.10
N ASN A 450 6.60 22.59 10.03
CA ASN A 450 7.68 21.66 10.38
C ASN A 450 8.01 20.73 9.21
N HIS A 451 9.28 20.71 8.81
CA HIS A 451 9.72 19.93 7.66
C HIS A 451 9.47 18.42 7.81
N LEU A 452 9.76 17.83 8.99
CA LEU A 452 9.50 16.40 9.23
C LEU A 452 8.00 16.12 9.13
N ALA A 453 7.15 17.00 9.66
CA ALA A 453 5.71 16.86 9.53
C ALA A 453 5.26 16.85 8.06
N LYS A 454 5.80 17.74 7.20
CA LYS A 454 5.51 17.73 5.75
C LYS A 454 5.94 16.41 5.08
N ILE A 455 7.08 15.85 5.48
CA ILE A 455 7.57 14.56 4.96
C ILE A 455 6.66 13.40 5.40
N LEU A 456 6.35 13.27 6.68
CA LEU A 456 5.46 12.22 7.19
C LEU A 456 4.05 12.33 6.59
N TYR A 457 3.53 13.56 6.44
CA TYR A 457 2.27 13.82 5.74
C TYR A 457 2.30 13.32 4.29
N THR A 458 3.39 13.58 3.58
CA THR A 458 3.57 13.14 2.20
C THR A 458 3.54 11.62 2.09
N ASP A 459 4.27 10.92 2.94
CA ASP A 459 4.28 9.46 2.97
C ASP A 459 2.92 8.88 3.39
N MET A 460 2.25 9.44 4.39
CA MET A 460 0.91 9.00 4.81
C MET A 460 -0.14 9.13 3.70
N ARG A 461 0.07 10.02 2.73
CA ARG A 461 -0.84 10.26 1.61
C ARG A 461 -0.44 9.60 0.29
N THR A 462 0.78 9.10 0.18
CA THR A 462 1.30 8.51 -1.07
C THR A 462 1.87 7.11 -0.81
N PHE A 463 3.02 7.04 -0.14
CA PHE A 463 3.75 5.81 0.13
C PHE A 463 2.96 4.78 0.96
N LEU A 464 2.34 5.20 2.06
CA LEU A 464 1.56 4.31 2.92
C LEU A 464 0.38 3.65 2.18
N PRO A 465 -0.56 4.41 1.58
CA PRO A 465 -1.70 3.82 0.86
C PRO A 465 -1.34 3.18 -0.48
N GLY A 466 -0.27 3.63 -1.13
CA GLY A 466 0.12 3.17 -2.48
C GLY A 466 1.06 1.96 -2.49
N ASP A 467 1.92 1.84 -1.48
CA ASP A 467 2.93 0.79 -1.38
C ASP A 467 2.62 -0.20 -0.26
N ILE A 468 2.79 0.25 0.99
CA ILE A 468 2.75 -0.61 2.18
C ILE A 468 1.42 -1.33 2.33
N LEU A 469 0.30 -0.61 2.19
CA LEU A 469 -1.03 -1.17 2.38
C LEU A 469 -1.51 -2.00 1.18
N VAL A 470 -1.08 -1.65 -0.04
CA VAL A 470 -1.36 -2.46 -1.22
C VAL A 470 -0.65 -3.80 -1.10
N LYS A 471 0.64 -3.81 -0.76
CA LYS A 471 1.38 -5.05 -0.51
C LYS A 471 0.71 -5.88 0.58
N ALA A 472 0.43 -5.28 1.75
CA ALA A 472 -0.15 -5.99 2.87
C ALA A 472 -1.49 -6.64 2.48
N ASP A 473 -2.42 -5.89 1.89
CA ASP A 473 -3.72 -6.40 1.46
C ASP A 473 -3.61 -7.46 0.37
N ARG A 474 -2.83 -7.22 -0.69
CA ARG A 474 -2.77 -8.15 -1.83
C ARG A 474 -2.13 -9.47 -1.44
N MET A 475 -1.01 -9.42 -0.72
CA MET A 475 -0.24 -10.61 -0.38
C MET A 475 -0.95 -11.44 0.70
N SER A 476 -1.64 -10.80 1.64
CA SER A 476 -2.43 -11.53 2.64
C SER A 476 -3.71 -12.11 2.05
N MET A 477 -4.46 -11.33 1.26
CA MET A 477 -5.73 -11.78 0.69
C MET A 477 -5.55 -12.77 -0.44
N ALA A 478 -4.38 -12.83 -1.09
CA ALA A 478 -4.00 -13.95 -1.96
C ALA A 478 -4.03 -15.30 -1.23
N ASN A 479 -3.85 -15.28 0.10
CA ASN A 479 -3.94 -16.43 0.99
C ASN A 479 -5.24 -16.45 1.82
N SER A 480 -6.25 -15.63 1.48
CA SER A 480 -7.48 -15.49 2.29
C SER A 480 -7.22 -15.20 3.78
N LEU A 481 -6.19 -14.38 4.07
CA LEU A 481 -5.81 -13.96 5.42
C LEU A 481 -6.09 -12.47 5.60
N GLU A 482 -6.86 -12.10 6.62
CA GLU A 482 -7.09 -10.70 6.96
C GLU A 482 -6.00 -10.16 7.89
N LEU A 483 -5.34 -9.07 7.48
CA LEU A 483 -4.40 -8.34 8.33
C LEU A 483 -5.07 -7.16 9.03
N ARG A 484 -4.69 -6.94 10.30
CA ARG A 484 -5.18 -5.82 11.11
C ARG A 484 -3.99 -5.10 11.75
N SER A 485 -3.84 -3.80 11.46
CA SER A 485 -2.71 -3.01 11.99
C SER A 485 -3.20 -2.05 13.09
N PRO A 486 -2.88 -2.29 14.39
CA PRO A 486 -3.25 -1.42 15.50
C PRO A 486 -2.64 -0.03 15.40
N LEU A 487 -1.37 0.09 15.00
CA LEU A 487 -0.68 1.38 14.89
C LEU A 487 -1.34 2.33 13.89
N LEU A 488 -2.04 1.80 12.89
CA LEU A 488 -2.87 2.56 11.94
C LEU A 488 -4.30 2.80 12.44
N ASP A 489 -4.54 2.84 13.76
CA ASP A 489 -5.78 3.41 14.30
C ASP A 489 -5.77 4.93 14.09
N TYR A 490 -6.86 5.49 13.58
CA TYR A 490 -6.90 6.91 13.25
C TYR A 490 -6.64 7.79 14.49
N ARG A 491 -7.01 7.31 15.68
CA ARG A 491 -6.76 8.01 16.95
C ARG A 491 -5.28 8.04 17.32
N ILE A 492 -4.54 6.98 16.99
CA ILE A 492 -3.07 6.95 17.15
C ILE A 492 -2.41 7.89 16.15
N ILE A 493 -2.88 7.91 14.89
CA ILE A 493 -2.38 8.83 13.87
C ILE A 493 -2.62 10.28 14.28
N GLU A 494 -3.85 10.63 14.66
CA GLU A 494 -4.21 11.98 15.10
C GLU A 494 -3.45 12.41 16.36
N PHE A 495 -3.21 11.49 17.29
CA PHE A 495 -2.34 11.74 18.44
C PHE A 495 -0.89 11.99 18.02
N ALA A 496 -0.30 11.10 17.24
CA ALA A 496 1.10 11.19 16.81
C ALA A 496 1.38 12.42 15.95
N ASN A 497 0.41 12.86 15.14
CA ASN A 497 0.54 14.05 14.32
C ASN A 497 0.60 15.33 15.15
N ARG A 498 -0.12 15.38 16.28
CA ARG A 498 -0.12 16.50 17.23
C ARG A 498 1.12 16.55 18.13
N LEU A 499 1.95 15.50 18.15
CA LEU A 499 3.19 15.52 18.92
C LEU A 499 4.25 16.45 18.29
N PRO A 500 5.05 17.15 19.12
CA PRO A 500 6.28 17.77 18.68
C PRO A 500 7.15 16.77 17.91
N SER A 501 7.70 17.19 16.77
CA SER A 501 8.46 16.31 15.88
C SER A 501 9.67 15.68 16.57
N GLU A 502 10.25 16.38 17.55
CA GLU A 502 11.37 15.97 18.38
C GLU A 502 11.05 14.74 19.25
N LEU A 503 9.79 14.52 19.60
CA LEU A 503 9.35 13.31 20.32
C LEU A 503 9.24 12.09 19.40
N LYS A 504 9.15 12.30 18.07
CA LYS A 504 9.14 11.20 17.09
C LYS A 504 10.54 10.92 16.56
N PHE A 505 11.30 12.00 16.29
CA PHE A 505 12.61 11.94 15.68
C PHE A 505 13.51 13.10 16.14
N ASN A 506 14.75 12.80 16.50
CA ASN A 506 15.70 13.82 16.91
C ASN A 506 17.13 13.42 16.52
N LYS A 507 17.82 14.27 15.75
CA LYS A 507 19.24 14.11 15.36
C LYS A 507 19.61 12.72 14.80
N GLY A 508 18.70 12.10 14.04
CA GLY A 508 18.90 10.77 13.46
C GLY A 508 18.40 9.61 14.32
N ASP A 509 17.98 9.88 15.55
CA ASP A 509 17.28 8.90 16.38
C ASP A 509 15.80 8.85 16.02
N LYS A 510 15.25 7.65 15.93
CA LYS A 510 13.99 7.33 15.25
C LYS A 510 12.99 6.69 16.21
N LYS A 511 11.69 6.86 15.97
CA LYS A 511 10.61 6.26 16.78
C LYS A 511 10.76 6.53 18.27
N ILE A 512 11.23 7.70 18.67
CA ILE A 512 11.65 7.98 20.05
C ILE A 512 10.51 7.67 21.03
N VAL A 513 9.36 8.36 20.91
CA VAL A 513 8.20 8.15 21.78
C VAL A 513 7.67 6.72 21.76
N LEU A 514 7.69 6.04 20.60
CA LEU A 514 7.21 4.67 20.47
C LEU A 514 8.14 3.68 21.19
N ARG A 515 9.46 3.81 21.03
CA ARG A 515 10.44 2.97 21.73
C ARG A 515 10.42 3.23 23.24
N GLU A 516 10.36 4.49 23.66
CA GLU A 516 10.29 4.88 25.07
C GLU A 516 9.00 4.37 25.72
N ALA A 517 7.87 4.42 25.01
CA ALA A 517 6.61 3.86 25.49
C ALA A 517 6.68 2.33 25.65
N LEU A 518 7.33 1.64 24.70
CA LEU A 518 7.44 0.19 24.69
C LEU A 518 8.62 -0.37 25.48
N GLU A 519 9.52 0.48 25.99
CA GLU A 519 10.70 0.08 26.76
C GLU A 519 10.37 -0.88 27.91
N PRO A 520 9.32 -0.63 28.73
CA PRO A 520 8.98 -1.53 29.83
C PRO A 520 8.46 -2.91 29.40
N LEU A 521 8.13 -3.05 28.10
CA LEU A 521 7.47 -4.23 27.55
C LEU A 521 8.39 -5.06 26.65
N LEU A 522 9.50 -4.51 26.15
CA LEU A 522 10.31 -5.19 25.16
C LEU A 522 11.74 -5.44 25.67
N PRO A 523 12.40 -6.54 25.24
CA PRO A 523 13.80 -6.76 25.55
C PRO A 523 14.68 -5.61 25.02
N PRO A 524 15.77 -5.23 25.74
CA PRO A 524 16.71 -4.21 25.29
C PRO A 524 17.31 -4.48 23.91
N GLU A 525 17.50 -5.75 23.52
CA GLU A 525 18.00 -6.08 22.17
C GLU A 525 17.03 -5.70 21.04
N ILE A 526 15.71 -5.65 21.31
CA ILE A 526 14.69 -5.27 20.33
C ILE A 526 14.63 -3.74 20.18
N LEU A 527 14.71 -3.02 21.30
CA LEU A 527 14.62 -1.55 21.33
C LEU A 527 15.83 -0.88 20.66
N ASN A 528 17.03 -1.44 20.86
CA ASN A 528 18.28 -0.90 20.32
C ASN A 528 18.63 -1.42 18.92
N ARG A 529 17.79 -2.30 18.36
CA ARG A 529 18.04 -2.93 17.07
C ARG A 529 18.02 -1.88 15.95
N LYS A 530 19.02 -1.95 15.07
CA LYS A 530 18.93 -1.24 13.80
C LYS A 530 17.86 -1.89 12.94
N LYS A 531 16.86 -1.12 12.53
CA LYS A 531 15.81 -1.59 11.61
C LYS A 531 16.45 -2.24 10.38
N MET A 532 16.08 -3.49 10.14
CA MET A 532 16.28 -4.17 8.87
C MET A 532 14.92 -4.19 8.18
N GLY A 533 14.88 -3.90 6.88
CA GLY A 533 13.65 -4.04 6.12
C GLY A 533 13.40 -5.52 5.83
N PHE A 534 12.21 -5.86 5.35
CA PHE A 534 11.95 -7.11 4.62
C PHE A 534 12.64 -7.08 3.25
N SER A 535 13.95 -6.83 3.22
CA SER A 535 14.73 -6.73 2.00
C SER A 535 15.00 -8.10 1.41
N THR A 536 15.02 -8.17 0.08
CA THR A 536 15.36 -9.37 -0.67
C THR A 536 16.71 -9.19 -1.37
N PRO A 537 17.50 -10.25 -1.56
CA PRO A 537 18.82 -10.17 -2.19
C PRO A 537 18.70 -10.08 -3.72
N LEU A 538 18.01 -9.05 -4.24
CA LEU A 538 17.69 -8.88 -5.67
C LEU A 538 18.91 -9.02 -6.59
N ALA A 539 20.05 -8.44 -6.22
CA ALA A 539 21.27 -8.51 -7.03
C ALA A 539 21.80 -9.94 -7.16
N THR A 540 21.66 -10.77 -6.12
CA THR A 540 22.00 -12.20 -6.18
C THR A 540 20.97 -12.93 -7.03
N TRP A 541 19.68 -12.71 -6.78
CA TRP A 541 18.60 -13.31 -7.55
C TRP A 541 18.75 -13.09 -9.06
N PHE A 542 19.02 -11.86 -9.51
CA PHE A 542 19.18 -11.57 -10.94
C PHE A 542 20.42 -12.20 -11.57
N ARG A 543 21.47 -12.49 -10.80
CA ARG A 543 22.66 -13.19 -11.30
C ARG A 543 22.51 -14.71 -11.29
N GLU A 544 21.56 -15.21 -10.50
CA GLU A 544 21.37 -16.64 -10.23
C GLU A 544 19.91 -17.04 -10.57
N GLU A 545 19.06 -17.26 -9.56
CA GLU A 545 17.73 -17.89 -9.71
C GLU A 545 16.79 -17.21 -10.71
N LEU A 546 16.76 -15.87 -10.74
CA LEU A 546 15.88 -15.10 -11.64
C LEU A 546 16.51 -14.86 -13.01
N LYS A 547 17.76 -15.26 -13.25
CA LYS A 547 18.48 -14.91 -14.48
C LYS A 547 17.73 -15.35 -15.74
N GLY A 548 17.35 -16.63 -15.80
CA GLY A 548 16.66 -17.19 -16.95
C GLY A 548 15.26 -16.58 -17.15
N ILE A 549 14.51 -16.37 -16.06
CA ILE A 549 13.19 -15.73 -16.10
C ILE A 549 13.32 -14.30 -16.62
N ALA A 550 14.27 -13.53 -16.09
CA ALA A 550 14.51 -12.15 -16.48
C ALA A 550 14.94 -12.05 -17.95
N GLU A 551 15.84 -12.90 -18.43
CA GLU A 551 16.26 -12.91 -19.84
C GLU A 551 15.09 -13.21 -20.78
N ALA A 552 14.25 -14.19 -20.45
CA ALA A 552 13.06 -14.50 -21.22
C ALA A 552 12.09 -13.30 -21.25
N HIS A 553 11.84 -12.65 -20.11
CA HIS A 553 10.91 -11.51 -20.06
C HIS A 553 11.47 -10.26 -20.72
N PHE A 554 12.75 -9.96 -20.61
CA PHE A 554 13.33 -8.75 -21.21
C PHE A 554 13.52 -8.86 -22.72
N PHE A 555 13.90 -10.04 -23.23
CA PHE A 555 14.41 -10.15 -24.61
C PHE A 555 13.52 -10.99 -25.53
N GLU A 556 12.83 -12.01 -25.02
CA GLU A 556 11.94 -12.86 -25.81
C GLU A 556 10.50 -12.37 -25.73
N LYS A 557 10.01 -12.12 -24.51
CA LYS A 557 8.64 -11.70 -24.23
C LYS A 557 8.48 -10.19 -24.02
N GLY A 558 9.57 -9.41 -24.10
CA GLY A 558 9.64 -7.98 -23.72
C GLY A 558 8.86 -7.03 -24.64
N GLN A 559 7.57 -7.27 -24.83
CA GLN A 559 6.68 -6.48 -25.66
C GLN A 559 6.24 -5.23 -24.91
N GLY A 560 5.85 -5.36 -23.63
CA GLY A 560 5.45 -4.23 -22.81
C GLY A 560 6.58 -3.24 -22.61
N LEU A 561 7.75 -3.73 -22.19
CA LEU A 561 8.97 -2.91 -22.08
C LEU A 561 9.36 -2.30 -23.43
N GLY A 562 9.14 -3.01 -24.54
CA GLY A 562 9.39 -2.50 -25.89
C GLY A 562 8.51 -1.30 -26.27
N GLN A 563 7.32 -1.16 -25.67
CA GLN A 563 6.45 0.00 -25.89
C GLN A 563 6.98 1.27 -25.21
N ILE A 564 7.83 1.14 -24.19
CA ILE A 564 8.32 2.27 -23.37
C ILE A 564 9.79 2.56 -23.65
N PHE A 565 10.61 1.52 -23.75
CA PHE A 565 12.06 1.61 -23.70
C PHE A 565 12.72 1.04 -24.96
N ARG A 566 13.93 1.54 -25.23
CA ARG A 566 14.83 1.01 -26.26
C ARG A 566 15.47 -0.30 -25.78
N LYS A 567 15.18 -1.39 -26.48
CA LYS A 567 15.66 -2.75 -26.12
C LYS A 567 17.19 -2.85 -26.01
N ASP A 568 17.93 -2.16 -26.87
CA ASP A 568 19.40 -2.15 -26.83
C ASP A 568 19.95 -1.57 -25.52
N HIS A 569 19.27 -0.58 -24.94
CA HIS A 569 19.67 0.02 -23.67
C HIS A 569 19.29 -0.88 -22.47
N ILE A 570 18.20 -1.63 -22.55
CA ILE A 570 17.88 -2.66 -21.55
C ILE A 570 18.99 -3.72 -21.54
N ARG A 571 19.44 -4.18 -22.72
CA ARG A 571 20.56 -5.14 -22.85
C ARG A 571 21.84 -4.61 -22.21
N LEU A 572 22.17 -3.34 -22.44
CA LEU A 572 23.34 -2.70 -21.82
C LEU A 572 23.27 -2.71 -20.29
N ILE A 573 22.12 -2.33 -19.71
CA ILE A 573 21.92 -2.32 -18.25
C ILE A 573 22.02 -3.75 -17.69
N TRP A 574 21.39 -4.72 -18.37
CA TRP A 574 21.47 -6.13 -18.03
C TRP A 574 22.92 -6.63 -17.98
N ASP A 575 23.68 -6.41 -19.04
CA ASP A 575 25.06 -6.90 -19.15
C ASP A 575 25.99 -6.26 -18.11
N GLN A 576 25.80 -4.96 -17.82
CA GLN A 576 26.52 -4.27 -16.75
C GLN A 576 26.26 -4.90 -15.38
N HIS A 577 25.01 -5.29 -15.11
CA HIS A 577 24.62 -5.91 -13.85
C HIS A 577 25.17 -7.34 -13.71
N GLN A 578 25.04 -8.14 -14.76
CA GLN A 578 25.55 -9.52 -14.82
C GLN A 578 27.07 -9.57 -14.63
N ARG A 579 27.80 -8.59 -15.17
CA ARG A 579 29.26 -8.47 -15.03
C ARG A 579 29.71 -7.85 -13.70
N GLY A 580 28.79 -7.44 -12.84
CA GLY A 580 29.10 -6.80 -11.55
C GLY A 580 29.72 -5.39 -11.68
N LEU A 581 29.61 -4.74 -12.84
CA LEU A 581 30.13 -3.38 -13.05
C LEU A 581 29.29 -2.34 -12.30
N PHE A 582 27.97 -2.53 -12.31
CA PHE A 582 26.98 -1.70 -11.64
C PHE A 582 25.92 -2.57 -10.98
N ASP A 583 25.34 -2.09 -9.89
CA ASP A 583 24.16 -2.70 -9.31
C ASP A 583 22.92 -1.98 -9.83
N HIS A 584 22.18 -2.65 -10.72
CA HIS A 584 20.94 -2.17 -11.33
C HIS A 584 19.74 -2.97 -10.83
N ALA A 585 19.88 -3.75 -9.76
CA ALA A 585 18.86 -4.69 -9.30
C ALA A 585 17.49 -4.04 -9.07
N PRO A 586 17.35 -2.85 -8.44
CA PRO A 586 16.04 -2.22 -8.26
C PRO A 586 15.34 -1.86 -9.57
N LEU A 587 16.10 -1.36 -10.55
CA LEU A 587 15.55 -1.00 -11.87
C LEU A 587 15.16 -2.23 -12.68
N LEU A 588 16.03 -3.25 -12.71
CA LEU A 588 15.76 -4.52 -13.37
C LEU A 588 14.55 -5.22 -12.74
N TRP A 589 14.39 -5.10 -11.41
CA TRP A 589 13.19 -5.57 -10.71
C TRP A 589 11.93 -4.87 -11.22
N SER A 590 11.90 -3.53 -11.23
CA SER A 590 10.74 -2.78 -11.74
C SER A 590 10.43 -3.15 -13.20
N MET A 591 11.44 -3.35 -14.05
CA MET A 591 11.25 -3.80 -15.43
C MET A 591 10.63 -5.19 -15.50
N LEU A 592 11.11 -6.13 -14.67
CA LEU A 592 10.60 -7.50 -14.65
C LEU A 592 9.14 -7.53 -14.18
N MET A 593 8.83 -6.80 -13.10
CA MET A 593 7.47 -6.71 -12.56
C MET A 593 6.49 -6.08 -13.56
N TYR A 594 6.92 -5.04 -14.28
CA TYR A 594 6.12 -4.44 -15.35
C TYR A 594 5.83 -5.43 -16.47
N GLU A 595 6.85 -6.14 -16.97
CA GLU A 595 6.67 -7.07 -18.07
C GLU A 595 5.82 -8.28 -17.66
N ILE A 596 6.00 -8.84 -16.45
CA ILE A 596 5.14 -9.92 -15.96
C ILE A 596 3.67 -9.47 -15.92
N TRP A 597 3.41 -8.26 -15.40
CA TRP A 597 2.05 -7.70 -15.42
C TRP A 597 1.53 -7.54 -16.86
N TRP A 598 2.33 -6.99 -17.76
CA TRP A 598 1.95 -6.80 -19.16
C TRP A 598 1.52 -8.13 -19.80
N GLN A 599 2.30 -9.18 -19.61
CA GLN A 599 1.99 -10.51 -20.13
C GLN A 599 0.69 -11.07 -19.56
N ASN A 600 0.42 -10.85 -18.27
CA ASN A 600 -0.77 -11.35 -17.60
C ASN A 600 -2.07 -10.63 -18.03
N TYR A 601 -2.01 -9.33 -18.37
CA TYR A 601 -3.21 -8.51 -18.56
C TYR A 601 -3.40 -7.95 -19.98
N MET A 602 -2.31 -7.83 -20.75
CA MET A 602 -2.31 -7.19 -22.08
C MET A 602 -2.10 -8.17 -23.22
N ALA A 603 -1.16 -9.11 -23.10
CA ALA A 603 -0.75 -9.99 -24.22
C ALA A 603 -1.90 -10.84 -24.81
N SER A 604 -2.84 -11.31 -23.99
CA SER A 604 -4.00 -12.09 -24.45
C SER A 604 -4.99 -11.29 -25.31
N ASN A 605 -5.01 -9.96 -25.20
CA ASN A 605 -5.96 -9.09 -25.89
C ASN A 605 -5.42 -8.54 -27.23
N GLU A 606 -4.12 -8.60 -27.49
CA GLU A 606 -3.57 -8.12 -28.76
C GLU A 606 -3.78 -9.11 -29.91
N ALA A 607 -3.94 -10.40 -29.62
CA ALA A 607 -4.26 -11.42 -30.63
C ALA A 607 -5.67 -11.25 -31.23
N ASP A 608 -6.58 -10.57 -30.52
CA ASP A 608 -7.97 -10.32 -30.94
C ASP A 608 -8.20 -8.92 -31.53
N LYS A 609 -7.15 -8.09 -31.69
CA LYS A 609 -7.29 -6.81 -32.40
C LYS A 609 -7.46 -7.09 -33.91
N PRO A 610 -8.54 -6.61 -34.57
CA PRO A 610 -8.66 -6.72 -36.01
C PRO A 610 -7.47 -6.03 -36.67
N GLN A 611 -6.76 -6.73 -37.55
CA GLN A 611 -5.67 -6.16 -38.33
C GLN A 611 -6.18 -4.96 -39.12
N PRO A 612 -5.42 -3.86 -39.23
CA PRO A 612 -5.81 -2.72 -40.05
C PRO A 612 -5.99 -3.21 -41.49
N GLU A 613 -7.19 -3.00 -42.03
CA GLU A 613 -7.53 -3.34 -43.42
C GLU A 613 -6.46 -2.77 -44.35
N THR A 614 -5.73 -3.67 -45.01
CA THR A 614 -4.79 -3.30 -46.04
C THR A 614 -5.59 -2.69 -47.17
N GLN A 615 -5.52 -1.37 -47.35
CA GLN A 615 -6.10 -0.70 -48.52
C GLN A 615 -5.49 -1.31 -49.77
N ALA A 616 -6.24 -2.21 -50.41
CA ALA A 616 -5.91 -2.72 -51.72
C ALA A 616 -5.94 -1.54 -52.71
N ALA A 617 -4.76 -1.20 -53.21
CA ALA A 617 -4.58 -0.22 -54.26
C ALA A 617 -5.41 -0.65 -55.49
N LEU A 618 -6.42 0.15 -55.83
CA LEU A 618 -7.10 0.06 -57.12
C LEU A 618 -6.13 0.54 -58.21
N ALA A 619 -5.75 -0.38 -59.09
CA ALA A 619 -5.01 -0.07 -60.31
C ALA A 619 -5.89 0.76 -61.27
N PRO A 620 -5.34 1.78 -61.95
CA PRO A 620 -6.11 2.58 -62.90
C PRO A 620 -6.27 1.85 -64.24
N CYS A 621 -7.47 1.91 -64.82
CA CYS A 621 -7.72 1.67 -66.25
C CYS A 621 -7.30 2.88 -67.09
#